data_AF-A0A359B9Q8-F1
#
_entry.id   AF-A0A359B9Q8-F1
#
_cell.length_a   1.000
_cell.length_b   1.000
_cell.length_c   1.000
_cell.angle_alpha   90.00
_cell.angle_beta   90.00
_cell.angle_gamma   90.00
#
_symmetry.space_group_name_H-M   'P 1'
#
loop_
_entity.id
_entity.type
_entity.pdbx_description
1 polymer ?
#
loop_
_entity_poly.entity_id
_entity_poly.type
_entity_poly.pdbx_seq_one_letter_code
_entity_poly.pdbx_strand_id
1 'polypeptide(L)'
;MKIIYHCFGGTHSSVTAASAHLGRLSRDRSPSPRELLSLPFFDTREGNDHGDITLLGVDSMGNEVYFAGQRGKPYILENIVNGLAQNFNLPADSYRLVNVMHKVNISMKIGGYLSRRFRWIKTGRPLVTLGTVWAYPEIIKLVRNVLAEESSG
;
A
#
# COMPACT_ATOMS: atom_id res chain seq x y z
N MET A 1 -3.56 9.39 -14.41
CA MET A 1 -3.09 7.97 -14.34
C MET A 1 -3.71 7.27 -13.14
N LYS A 2 -3.81 5.93 -13.14
CA LYS A 2 -4.22 5.12 -11.98
C LYS A 2 -2.99 4.54 -11.27
N ILE A 3 -2.73 4.89 -10.02
CA ILE A 3 -1.55 4.41 -9.28
C ILE A 3 -2.00 3.43 -8.22
N ILE A 4 -1.59 2.17 -8.33
CA ILE A 4 -2.09 1.09 -7.48
C ILE A 4 -0.94 0.57 -6.61
N TYR A 5 -0.94 0.99 -5.34
CA TYR A 5 -0.01 0.46 -4.35
C TYR A 5 -0.48 -0.90 -3.86
N HIS A 6 0.33 -1.94 -3.98
CA HIS A 6 -0.06 -3.28 -3.52
C HIS A 6 0.95 -3.88 -2.55
N CYS A 7 0.43 -4.61 -1.56
CA CYS A 7 1.22 -5.34 -0.58
C CYS A 7 0.57 -6.68 -0.22
N PHE A 8 1.05 -7.39 0.79
CA PHE A 8 0.49 -8.70 1.15
C PHE A 8 -1.00 -8.63 1.49
N GLY A 9 -1.35 -7.79 2.47
CA GLY A 9 -2.69 -7.77 3.06
C GLY A 9 -3.59 -6.62 2.62
N GLY A 10 -3.08 -5.65 1.86
CA GLY A 10 -3.88 -4.50 1.43
C GLY A 10 -4.37 -3.58 2.56
N THR A 11 -3.75 -3.64 3.74
CA THR A 11 -4.30 -3.02 4.96
C THR A 11 -3.30 -2.13 5.72
N HIS A 12 -2.00 -2.27 5.47
CA HIS A 12 -0.95 -1.54 6.19
C HIS A 12 -0.04 -0.77 5.25
N SER A 13 0.96 -1.43 4.65
CA SER A 13 1.99 -0.72 3.89
C SER A 13 1.49 -0.12 2.57
N SER A 14 0.58 -0.78 1.85
CA SER A 14 -0.03 -0.20 0.65
C SER A 14 -0.93 0.99 0.99
N VAL A 15 -1.76 0.89 2.04
CA VAL A 15 -2.59 1.99 2.56
C VAL A 15 -1.72 3.17 3.00
N THR A 16 -0.61 2.89 3.70
CA THR A 16 0.33 3.91 4.18
C THR A 16 1.01 4.61 3.00
N ALA A 17 1.48 3.85 2.00
CA ALA A 17 2.11 4.40 0.80
C ALA A 17 1.13 5.28 0.01
N ALA A 18 -0.08 4.78 -0.25
CA ALA A 18 -1.13 5.52 -0.93
C ALA A 18 -1.55 6.78 -0.14
N SER A 19 -1.63 6.71 1.19
CA SER A 19 -1.95 7.87 2.03
C SER A 19 -0.84 8.93 2.00
N ALA A 20 0.42 8.50 2.04
CA ALA A 20 1.57 9.41 1.94
C ALA A 20 1.69 10.04 0.54
N HIS A 21 1.36 9.29 -0.51
CA HIS A 21 1.26 9.79 -1.88
C HIS A 21 0.24 10.92 -1.96
N LEU A 22 -0.95 10.72 -1.38
CA LEU A 22 -2.03 11.71 -1.29
C LEU A 22 -1.76 12.87 -0.31
N GLY A 23 -0.55 12.97 0.26
CA GLY A 23 -0.20 14.03 1.20
C GLY A 23 -0.88 13.95 2.57
N ARG A 24 -1.53 12.81 2.91
CA ARG A 24 -2.20 12.61 4.22
C ARG A 24 -1.23 12.33 5.36
N LEU A 25 0.02 11.99 5.03
CA LEU A 25 1.10 11.84 5.98
C LEU A 25 2.30 12.69 5.54
N SER A 26 3.07 13.20 6.51
CA SER A 26 4.32 13.89 6.20
C SER A 26 5.30 12.94 5.53
N ARG A 27 5.93 13.40 4.45
CA ARG A 27 7.00 12.65 3.76
C ARG A 27 8.38 12.93 4.35
N ASP A 28 8.49 13.79 5.36
CA ASP A 28 9.79 14.26 5.89
C ASP A 28 10.07 13.76 7.31
N ARG A 29 9.07 13.15 7.96
CA ARG A 29 9.21 12.50 9.26
C ARG A 29 8.36 11.23 9.33
N SER A 30 8.71 10.31 10.21
CA SER A 30 7.83 9.18 10.51
C SER A 30 6.53 9.64 11.20
N PRO A 31 5.39 8.98 10.91
CA PRO A 31 4.14 9.26 11.58
C PRO A 31 4.14 8.67 12.99
N SER A 32 3.32 9.22 13.85
CA SER A 32 2.94 8.57 15.10
C SER A 32 1.99 7.39 14.85
N PRO A 33 1.91 6.41 15.76
CA PRO A 33 0.89 5.35 15.69
C PRO A 33 -0.54 5.89 15.59
N ARG A 34 -0.85 7.03 16.22
CA ARG A 34 -2.17 7.67 16.15
C ARG A 34 -2.46 8.22 14.76
N GLU A 35 -1.47 8.86 14.11
CA GLU A 35 -1.62 9.32 12.73
C GLU A 35 -1.93 8.15 11.80
N LEU A 36 -1.22 7.02 11.93
CA LEU A 36 -1.49 5.83 11.13
C LEU A 36 -2.90 5.27 11.36
N LEU A 37 -3.33 5.15 12.62
CA LEU A 37 -4.67 4.64 12.97
C LEU A 37 -5.80 5.59 12.55
N SER A 38 -5.50 6.86 12.28
CA SER A 38 -6.48 7.82 11.78
C SER A 38 -6.67 7.75 10.26
N LEU A 39 -5.79 7.05 9.54
CA LEU A 39 -5.91 6.91 8.11
C LEU A 39 -7.10 6.03 7.73
N PRO A 40 -7.84 6.39 6.67
CA PRO A 40 -8.87 5.52 6.14
C PRO A 40 -8.24 4.20 5.69
N PHE A 41 -8.94 3.11 5.98
CA PHE A 41 -8.59 1.72 5.64
C PHE A 41 -7.36 1.12 6.33
N PHE A 42 -6.67 1.85 7.20
CA PHE A 42 -5.52 1.30 7.92
C PHE A 42 -5.96 0.29 8.97
N ASP A 43 -5.43 -0.93 8.89
CA ASP A 43 -5.78 -2.05 9.79
C ASP A 43 -7.29 -2.39 9.83
N THR A 44 -8.02 -2.12 8.74
CA THR A 44 -9.46 -2.43 8.65
C THR A 44 -9.80 -3.57 7.71
N ARG A 45 -8.93 -3.91 6.73
CA ARG A 45 -9.24 -4.98 5.76
C ARG A 45 -9.04 -6.39 6.34
N GLU A 46 -9.87 -7.32 5.90
CA GLU A 46 -9.89 -8.72 6.32
C GLU A 46 -9.51 -9.71 5.21
N GLY A 47 -9.63 -11.01 5.48
CA GLY A 47 -9.25 -12.07 4.53
C GLY A 47 -10.00 -12.04 3.20
N ASN A 48 -11.25 -11.58 3.20
CA ASN A 48 -12.12 -11.56 2.02
C ASN A 48 -11.89 -10.35 1.11
N ASP A 49 -11.12 -9.37 1.59
CA ASP A 49 -10.79 -8.13 0.89
C ASP A 49 -9.59 -8.26 -0.07
N HIS A 50 -8.89 -9.38 -0.03
CA HIS A 50 -7.72 -9.55 -0.89
C HIS A 50 -8.11 -9.60 -2.37
N GLY A 51 -7.29 -8.99 -3.22
CA GLY A 51 -7.55 -8.84 -4.65
C GLY A 51 -8.41 -7.63 -5.00
N ASP A 52 -9.12 -7.04 -4.03
CA ASP A 52 -9.89 -5.83 -4.29
C ASP A 52 -8.98 -4.60 -4.38
N ILE A 53 -9.09 -3.88 -5.50
CA ILE A 53 -8.35 -2.67 -5.83
C ILE A 53 -9.22 -1.47 -5.42
N THR A 54 -8.94 -0.92 -4.25
CA THR A 54 -9.78 0.10 -3.63
C THR A 54 -9.22 1.50 -3.87
N LEU A 55 -10.07 2.43 -4.34
CA LEU A 55 -9.70 3.85 -4.49
C LEU A 55 -9.54 4.50 -3.11
N LEU A 56 -8.41 5.18 -2.89
CA LEU A 56 -8.15 5.93 -1.67
C LEU A 56 -8.40 7.44 -1.83
N GLY A 57 -8.15 7.98 -3.03
CA GLY A 57 -8.34 9.39 -3.35
C GLY A 57 -7.68 9.78 -4.67
N VAL A 58 -7.70 11.08 -4.97
CA VAL A 58 -7.08 11.69 -6.15
C VAL A 58 -6.00 12.65 -5.67
N ASP A 59 -4.82 12.61 -6.30
CA ASP A 59 -3.70 13.50 -5.97
C ASP A 59 -3.85 14.90 -6.59
N SER A 60 -2.87 15.79 -6.37
CA SER A 60 -2.88 17.14 -6.92
C SER A 60 -2.68 17.22 -8.44
N MET A 61 -2.24 16.14 -9.07
CA MET A 61 -2.04 16.04 -10.53
C MET A 61 -3.24 15.37 -11.22
N GLY A 62 -4.29 15.01 -10.48
CA GLY A 62 -5.46 14.33 -11.02
C GLY A 62 -5.29 12.82 -11.18
N ASN A 63 -4.25 12.22 -10.59
CA ASN A 63 -4.09 10.77 -10.58
C ASN A 63 -4.96 10.12 -9.52
N GLU A 64 -5.61 9.02 -9.89
CA GLU A 64 -6.39 8.21 -8.97
C GLU A 64 -5.45 7.24 -8.23
N VAL A 65 -5.41 7.30 -6.90
CA VAL A 65 -4.51 6.51 -6.07
C VAL A 65 -5.29 5.40 -5.37
N TYR A 66 -4.88 4.16 -5.62
CA TYR A 66 -5.51 2.95 -5.14
C TYR A 66 -4.56 2.13 -4.25
N PHE A 67 -5.14 1.17 -3.55
CA PHE A 67 -4.39 0.15 -2.83
C PHE A 67 -5.01 -1.24 -2.98
N ALA A 68 -4.18 -2.28 -2.88
CA ALA A 68 -4.62 -3.68 -2.99
C ALA A 68 -3.79 -4.65 -2.13
N GLY A 69 -4.38 -5.80 -1.80
CA GLY A 69 -3.72 -6.93 -1.14
C GLY A 69 -3.54 -8.13 -2.08
N GLN A 70 -2.33 -8.65 -2.23
CA GLN A 70 -1.99 -9.74 -3.18
C GLN A 70 -1.64 -11.10 -2.53
N ARG A 71 -1.71 -11.25 -1.21
CA ARG A 71 -1.49 -12.51 -0.45
C ARG A 71 -0.18 -13.26 -0.76
N GLY A 72 0.89 -12.53 -1.04
CA GLY A 72 2.20 -13.11 -1.35
C GLY A 72 2.34 -13.59 -2.79
N LYS A 73 1.44 -13.17 -3.68
CA LYS A 73 1.44 -13.46 -5.12
C LYS A 73 1.49 -12.17 -5.94
N PRO A 74 2.51 -11.30 -5.78
CA PRO A 74 2.58 -10.02 -6.48
C PRO A 74 2.58 -10.18 -8.01
N TYR A 75 3.35 -11.13 -8.54
CA TYR A 75 3.39 -11.40 -9.98
C TYR A 75 2.06 -11.88 -10.55
N ILE A 76 1.22 -12.56 -9.77
CA ILE A 76 -0.11 -12.97 -10.23
C ILE A 76 -0.99 -11.73 -10.40
N LEU A 77 -1.00 -10.83 -9.41
CA LEU A 77 -1.74 -9.56 -9.51
C LEU A 77 -1.24 -8.75 -10.71
N GLU A 78 0.07 -8.58 -10.83
CA GLU A 78 0.70 -7.79 -11.90
C GLU A 78 0.39 -8.37 -13.28
N ASN A 79 0.52 -9.69 -13.46
CA ASN A 79 0.21 -10.34 -14.73
C ASN A 79 -1.27 -10.25 -15.10
N ILE A 80 -2.18 -10.37 -14.13
CA ILE A 80 -3.62 -10.23 -14.40
C ILE A 80 -3.94 -8.81 -14.82
N VAL A 81 -3.47 -7.80 -14.08
CA VAL A 81 -3.74 -6.39 -14.42
C VAL A 81 -3.13 -6.04 -15.77
N ASN A 82 -1.87 -6.43 -16.03
CA ASN A 82 -1.21 -6.18 -17.32
C ASN A 82 -1.89 -6.92 -18.48
N GLY A 83 -2.28 -8.18 -18.27
CA GLY A 83 -3.00 -8.95 -19.27
C GLY A 83 -4.36 -8.33 -19.61
N LEU A 84 -5.13 -7.89 -18.61
CA LEU A 84 -6.41 -7.21 -18.83
C LEU A 84 -6.20 -5.86 -19.55
N ALA A 85 -5.20 -5.07 -19.14
CA ALA A 85 -4.88 -3.81 -19.79
C ALA A 85 -4.55 -3.99 -21.28
N GLN A 86 -3.73 -4.99 -21.60
CA GLN A 86 -3.40 -5.34 -22.98
C GLN A 86 -4.64 -5.79 -23.77
N ASN A 87 -5.44 -6.70 -23.21
CA ASN A 87 -6.63 -7.23 -23.89
C ASN A 87 -7.74 -6.19 -24.08
N PHE A 88 -7.80 -5.17 -23.22
CA PHE A 88 -8.74 -4.06 -23.33
C PHE A 88 -8.15 -2.82 -24.02
N ASN A 89 -6.95 -2.91 -24.59
CA ASN A 89 -6.26 -1.82 -25.28
C ASN A 89 -6.13 -0.55 -24.42
N LEU A 90 -5.85 -0.71 -23.12
CA LEU A 90 -5.55 0.42 -22.26
C LEU A 90 -4.16 1.00 -22.60
N PRO A 91 -4.02 2.34 -22.62
CA PRO A 91 -2.71 2.98 -22.81
C PRO A 91 -1.70 2.53 -21.74
N ALA A 92 -0.43 2.39 -22.13
CA ALA A 92 0.62 1.89 -21.25
C ALA A 92 0.89 2.81 -20.03
N ASP A 93 0.58 4.10 -20.15
CA ASP A 93 0.69 5.14 -19.14
C ASP A 93 -0.62 5.38 -18.36
N SER A 94 -1.69 4.63 -18.66
CA SER A 94 -2.98 4.81 -18.00
C SER A 94 -3.01 4.29 -16.56
N TYR A 95 -2.11 3.38 -16.20
CA TYR A 95 -1.97 2.87 -14.83
C TYR A 95 -0.53 2.48 -14.48
N ARG A 96 -0.27 2.38 -13.18
CA ARG A 96 1.00 1.95 -12.60
C ARG A 96 0.77 1.04 -11.40
N LEU A 97 1.47 -0.09 -11.37
CA LEU A 97 1.49 -1.00 -10.23
C LEU A 97 2.74 -0.73 -9.39
N VAL A 98 2.55 -0.54 -8.09
CA VAL A 98 3.63 -0.21 -7.15
C VAL A 98 3.68 -1.25 -6.02
N ASN A 99 4.66 -2.15 -6.12
CA ASN A 99 4.84 -3.20 -5.12
C ASN A 99 5.57 -2.67 -3.87
N VAL A 100 4.83 -2.51 -2.78
CA VAL A 100 5.37 -2.00 -1.50
C VAL A 100 6.12 -3.10 -0.73
N MET A 101 6.02 -4.38 -1.13
CA MET A 101 6.63 -5.48 -0.36
C MET A 101 8.15 -5.59 -0.50
N HIS A 102 8.76 -5.01 -1.52
CA HIS A 102 10.16 -5.31 -1.86
C HIS A 102 11.20 -4.72 -0.89
N LYS A 103 10.77 -4.07 0.19
CA LYS A 103 11.65 -3.38 1.16
C LYS A 103 11.32 -3.63 2.64
N VAL A 104 10.27 -4.39 2.94
CA VAL A 104 9.81 -4.64 4.32
C VAL A 104 10.18 -6.06 4.73
N ASN A 105 11.42 -6.18 5.20
CA ASN A 105 12.08 -7.41 5.64
C ASN A 105 11.26 -8.12 6.73
N ILE A 106 10.68 -9.28 6.38
CA ILE A 106 10.40 -10.51 7.17
C ILE A 106 9.77 -10.37 8.59
N SER A 107 10.25 -9.48 9.45
CA SER A 107 9.70 -9.18 10.79
C SER A 107 8.21 -8.82 10.78
N MET A 108 7.75 -8.01 9.82
CA MET A 108 6.32 -7.68 9.67
C MET A 108 5.48 -8.86 9.16
N LYS A 109 6.05 -9.78 8.38
CA LYS A 109 5.36 -11.02 7.96
C LYS A 109 5.13 -11.94 9.16
N ILE A 110 6.11 -12.08 10.04
CA ILE A 110 6.03 -12.93 11.23
C ILE A 110 5.09 -12.31 12.28
N GLY A 111 5.22 -11.01 12.57
CA GLY A 111 4.37 -10.31 13.53
C GLY A 111 2.90 -10.23 13.10
N GLY A 112 2.64 -9.94 11.82
CA GLY A 112 1.28 -9.91 11.26
C GLY A 112 0.63 -11.30 11.15
N TYR A 113 1.42 -12.34 10.90
CA TYR A 113 0.94 -13.73 10.89
C TYR A 113 0.60 -14.23 12.30
N LEU A 114 1.45 -13.96 13.29
CA LEU A 114 1.22 -14.34 14.69
C LEU A 114 0.02 -13.58 15.30
N SER A 115 -0.07 -12.26 15.08
CA SER A 115 -1.19 -11.44 15.57
C SER A 115 -2.56 -11.93 15.10
N ARG A 116 -2.70 -12.25 13.79
CA ARG A 116 -3.99 -12.63 13.21
C ARG A 116 -4.39 -14.08 13.49
N ARG A 117 -3.43 -15.01 13.66
CA ARG A 117 -3.75 -16.42 13.93
C ARG A 117 -4.27 -16.66 15.35
N PHE A 118 -3.94 -15.79 16.30
CA PHE A 118 -4.36 -15.93 17.70
C PHE A 118 -5.57 -15.07 18.12
N ARG A 119 -6.16 -14.26 17.22
CA ARG A 119 -7.27 -13.32 17.53
C ARG A 119 -6.94 -12.32 18.66
N TRP A 120 -5.66 -11.97 18.85
CA TRP A 120 -5.22 -11.01 19.87
C TRP A 120 -5.27 -9.57 19.35
N ILE A 121 -6.48 -9.07 19.07
CA ILE A 121 -6.72 -7.73 18.51
C ILE A 121 -6.09 -6.61 19.37
N LYS A 122 -6.02 -6.80 20.70
CA LYS A 122 -5.50 -5.80 21.64
C LYS A 122 -3.97 -5.67 21.66
N THR A 123 -3.21 -6.70 21.29
CA THR A 123 -1.73 -6.64 21.23
C THR A 123 -1.19 -6.56 19.81
N GLY A 124 -2.00 -6.92 18.81
CA GLY A 124 -1.63 -6.87 17.39
C GLY A 124 -1.50 -5.45 16.83
N ARG A 125 -2.40 -4.53 17.22
CA ARG A 125 -2.42 -3.14 16.73
C ARG A 125 -1.16 -2.34 17.07
N PRO A 126 -0.65 -2.38 18.32
CA PRO A 126 0.64 -1.76 18.64
C PRO A 126 1.79 -2.32 17.80
N LEU A 127 1.84 -3.64 17.58
CA LEU A 127 2.91 -4.26 16.79
C LEU A 127 2.88 -3.83 15.32
N VAL A 128 1.69 -3.79 14.73
CA VAL A 128 1.49 -3.36 13.34
C VAL A 128 1.85 -1.89 13.14
N THR A 129 1.36 -1.02 14.04
CA THR A 129 1.64 0.42 13.95
C THR A 129 3.13 0.70 14.13
N LEU A 130 3.78 0.14 15.15
CA LEU A 130 5.23 0.28 15.34
C LEU A 130 6.02 -0.27 14.15
N GLY A 131 5.66 -1.45 13.63
CA GLY A 131 6.30 -2.00 12.43
C GLY A 131 6.13 -1.10 11.20
N THR A 132 4.97 -0.46 11.04
CA THR A 132 4.72 0.50 9.96
C THR A 132 5.55 1.77 10.14
N VAL A 133 5.65 2.29 11.36
CA VAL A 133 6.51 3.46 11.68
C VAL A 133 7.97 3.17 11.36
N TRP A 134 8.47 1.97 11.69
CA TRP A 134 9.84 1.55 11.37
C TRP A 134 10.07 1.39 9.86
N ALA A 135 9.09 0.86 9.14
CA ALA A 135 9.14 0.70 7.68
C ALA A 135 8.95 2.02 6.91
N TYR A 136 8.47 3.06 7.58
CA TYR A 136 8.02 4.29 6.95
C TYR A 136 9.06 4.99 6.07
N PRO A 137 10.35 5.12 6.45
CA PRO A 137 11.35 5.77 5.60
C PRO A 137 11.51 5.10 4.23
N GLU A 138 11.48 3.76 4.18
CA GLU A 138 11.58 3.02 2.93
C GLU A 138 10.30 3.11 2.10
N ILE A 139 9.13 3.15 2.75
CA ILE A 139 7.85 3.41 2.08
C ILE A 139 7.88 4.79 1.43
N ILE A 140 8.36 5.81 2.13
CA ILE A 140 8.46 7.16 1.59
C ILE A 140 9.47 7.26 0.46
N LYS A 141 10.60 6.57 0.53
CA LYS A 141 11.55 6.51 -0.58
C LYS A 141 10.89 5.98 -1.85
N LEU A 142 10.06 4.94 -1.74
CA LEU A 142 9.28 4.42 -2.85
C LEU A 142 8.25 5.45 -3.37
N VAL A 143 7.50 6.10 -2.47
CA VAL A 143 6.50 7.11 -2.84
C VAL A 143 7.14 8.31 -3.55
N ARG A 144 8.30 8.79 -3.07
CA ARG A 144 9.04 9.89 -3.70
C ARG A 144 9.51 9.54 -5.11
N ASN A 145 9.96 8.32 -5.35
CA ASN A 145 10.33 7.87 -6.69
C ASN A 145 9.12 7.90 -7.63
N VAL A 146 7.97 7.40 -7.18
CA VAL A 146 6.73 7.40 -7.98
C VAL A 146 6.31 8.82 -8.34
N LEU A 147 6.31 9.74 -7.36
CA LEU A 147 5.96 11.17 -7.57
C LEU A 147 6.94 11.89 -8.51
N ALA A 148 8.24 11.57 -8.44
CA ALA A 148 9.25 12.17 -9.31
C ALA A 148 9.05 11.74 -10.77
N GLU A 149 8.70 10.47 -10.98
CA GLU A 149 8.39 9.95 -12.31
C GLU A 149 7.09 10.56 -12.88
N GLU A 150 6.08 10.80 -12.05
CA GLU A 150 4.85 11.52 -12.43
C GLU A 150 5.12 12.95 -12.89
N SER A 151 6.09 13.63 -12.26
CA SER A 151 6.46 15.00 -12.63
C SER A 151 7.31 15.08 -13.90
N SER A 152 7.78 13.93 -14.42
CA SER A 152 8.70 13.84 -15.57
C SER A 152 8.03 13.41 -16.87
N GLY A 153 6.75 13.02 -16.83
CA GLY A 153 5.93 12.63 -17.98
C GLY A 153 4.86 13.67 -18.28
#